data_AF-A0A7X1ZQ07-F1
#
_entry.id   AF-A0A7X1ZQ07-F1
#
_cell.length_a   1.000
_cell.length_b   1.000
_cell.length_c   1.000
_cell.angle_alpha   90.00
_cell.angle_beta   90.00
_cell.angle_gamma   90.00
#
_symmetry.space_group_name_H-M   'P 1'
#
loop_
_entity.id
_entity.type
_entity.pdbx_description
1 polymer ?
#
loop_
_entity_poly.entity_id
_entity_poly.type
_entity_poly.pdbx_seq_one_letter_code
_entity_poly.pdbx_strand_id
1 'polypeptide(L)' 'MMERNIEIITIPLSVWESAETKEDLEDWLLAHNPEFVKRMREAQKEVEEGKIVSLDEL' A
#
# COMPACT_ATOMS: atom_id res chain seq x y z
N MET A 1 9.73 -29.65 9.22
CA MET A 1 10.40 -28.46 8.64
C MET A 1 9.28 -27.56 8.13
N MET A 2 9.19 -26.31 8.58
CA MET A 2 8.21 -25.36 8.00
C MET A 2 8.77 -24.89 6.65
N GLU A 3 8.06 -25.17 5.57
CA GLU A 3 8.34 -24.56 4.27
C GLU A 3 8.18 -23.05 4.41
N ARG A 4 9.30 -22.31 4.28
CA ARG A 4 9.24 -20.86 4.15
C ARG A 4 8.72 -20.58 2.75
N ASN A 5 7.49 -20.08 2.65
CA ASN A 5 6.96 -19.61 1.39
C ASN A 5 7.73 -18.32 1.04
N ILE A 6 8.72 -18.42 0.15
CA ILE A 6 9.53 -17.29 -0.27
C ILE A 6 8.81 -16.65 -1.45
N GLU A 7 8.11 -15.57 -1.20
CA GLU A 7 7.59 -14.70 -2.25
C GLU A 7 8.71 -13.78 -2.75
N ILE A 8 9.02 -13.86 -4.04
CA ILE A 8 9.99 -12.98 -4.69
C ILE A 8 9.22 -11.87 -5.40
N ILE A 9 9.45 -10.63 -4.97
CA ILE A 9 8.89 -9.43 -5.61
C ILE A 9 10.00 -8.77 -6.42
N THR A 10 9.70 -8.40 -7.66
CA THR A 10 10.64 -7.69 -8.54
C THR A 10 10.40 -6.19 -8.46
N ILE A 11 11.43 -5.44 -8.06
CA ILE A 11 11.40 -3.97 -8.03
C ILE A 11 12.14 -3.47 -9.27
N PRO A 12 11.54 -2.60 -10.09
CA PRO A 12 12.25 -1.98 -11.21
C PRO A 12 13.50 -1.23 -10.75
N LEU A 13 14.60 -1.35 -11.48
CA LEU A 13 15.87 -0.70 -11.10
C LEU A 13 15.71 0.81 -10.91
N SER A 14 14.95 1.48 -11.76
CA SER A 14 14.70 2.92 -11.65
C SER A 14 14.00 3.31 -10.34
N VAL A 15 13.11 2.44 -9.81
CA VAL A 15 12.44 2.65 -8.53
C VAL A 15 13.43 2.46 -7.39
N TRP A 16 14.22 1.39 -7.46
CA TRP A 16 15.25 1.10 -6.47
C TRP A 16 16.30 2.24 -6.37
N GLU A 17 16.73 2.77 -7.51
CA GLU A 17 17.69 3.88 -7.55
C GLU A 17 17.08 5.21 -7.10
N SER A 18 15.77 5.39 -7.24
CA SER A 18 15.06 6.61 -6.82
C SER A 18 14.65 6.62 -5.35
N ALA A 19 14.59 5.46 -4.70
CA ALA A 19 14.21 5.36 -3.30
C ALA A 19 15.35 5.87 -2.41
N GLU A 20 15.09 6.92 -1.65
CA GLU A 20 16.08 7.49 -0.72
C GLU A 20 16.05 6.73 0.61
N THR A 21 14.91 6.14 0.94
CA THR A 21 14.65 5.47 2.21
C THR A 21 13.96 4.11 2.01
N LYS A 22 13.99 3.31 3.08
CA LYS A 22 13.19 2.07 3.16
C LYS A 22 11.69 2.37 3.06
N GLU A 23 11.25 3.48 3.66
CA GLU A 23 9.85 3.90 3.66
C GLU A 23 9.35 4.15 2.23
N ASP A 24 10.18 4.76 1.35
CA ASP A 24 9.82 4.97 -0.06
C ASP A 24 9.54 3.66 -0.81
N LEU A 25 10.32 2.60 -0.52
CA LEU A 25 10.09 1.28 -1.09
C LEU A 25 8.86 0.62 -0.51
N GLU A 26 8.60 0.77 0.78
CA GLU A 26 7.40 0.24 1.44
C GLU A 26 6.14 0.91 0.88
N ASP A 27 6.15 2.22 0.69
CA ASP A 27 5.08 2.97 0.06
C ASP A 27 4.86 2.55 -1.40
N TRP A 28 5.94 2.36 -2.16
CA TRP A 28 5.85 1.87 -3.53
C TRP A 28 5.22 0.47 -3.59
N LEU A 29 5.65 -0.44 -2.71
CA LEU A 29 5.09 -1.79 -2.62
C LEU A 29 3.61 -1.75 -2.23
N LEU A 30 3.24 -0.87 -1.31
CA LEU A 30 1.87 -0.70 -0.86
C LEU A 30 0.96 -0.17 -1.97
N ALA A 31 1.44 0.80 -2.75
CA ALA A 31 0.75 1.35 -3.91
C ALA A 31 0.57 0.34 -5.05
N HIS A 32 1.47 -0.64 -5.16
CA HIS A 32 1.39 -1.72 -6.16
C HIS A 32 0.66 -2.96 -5.67
N ASN A 33 0.22 -2.99 -4.40
CA ASN A 33 -0.59 -4.07 -3.87
C ASN A 33 -2.08 -3.87 -4.25
N PRO A 34 -2.66 -4.69 -5.15
CA PRO A 34 -4.02 -4.49 -5.64
C PRO A 34 -5.08 -4.64 -4.54
N GLU A 35 -4.85 -5.50 -3.54
CA GLU A 35 -5.78 -5.66 -2.41
C GLU A 35 -5.76 -4.44 -1.50
N PHE A 36 -4.59 -3.84 -1.30
CA PHE A 36 -4.49 -2.59 -0.55
C PHE A 36 -5.18 -1.43 -1.28
N VAL A 37 -4.89 -1.25 -2.58
CA VAL A 37 -5.53 -0.20 -3.40
C VAL A 37 -7.05 -0.36 -3.44
N LYS A 38 -7.55 -1.59 -3.52
CA LYS A 38 -9.00 -1.87 -3.47
C LYS A 38 -9.61 -1.40 -2.14
N ARG A 39 -9.01 -1.77 -1.00
CA ARG A 39 -9.48 -1.34 0.33
C ARG A 39 -9.48 0.18 0.48
N MET A 40 -8.45 0.86 -0.03
CA MET A 40 -8.39 2.33 0.02
C MET A 40 -9.49 2.99 -0.81
N ARG A 41 -9.82 2.45 -1.99
CA ARG A 41 -10.95 2.95 -2.80
C ARG A 41 -12.30 2.74 -2.13
N GLU A 42 -12.49 1.59 -1.48
CA GLU A 42 -13.71 1.32 -0.72
C GLU A 42 -13.85 2.30 0.45
N ALA A 43 -12.77 2.54 1.21
CA ALA A 43 -12.75 3.52 2.29
C ALA A 43 -13.05 4.95 1.80
N GLN A 44 -12.46 5.37 0.67
CA GLN A 44 -12.77 6.67 0.06
C GLN A 44 -14.25 6.83 -0.26
N LYS A 45 -14.86 5.79 -0.85
CA LYS A 45 -16.29 5.80 -1.15
C LYS A 45 -17.14 5.89 0.12
N GLU A 46 -16.75 5.19 1.19
CA GLU A 46 -17.47 5.27 2.46
C GLU A 46 -17.35 6.64 3.13
N VAL A 47 -16.23 7.35 2.94
CA VAL A 47 -16.08 8.76 3.35
C VAL A 47 -17.00 9.68 2.54
N GLU A 48 -17.04 9.54 1.21
CA GLU A 48 -17.96 10.29 0.35
C GLU A 48 -19.44 10.06 0.71
N GLU A 49 -19.78 8.83 1.11
CA GLU A 49 -21.11 8.45 1.58
C GLU A 49 -21.39 8.88 3.04
N GLY A 50 -20.41 9.49 3.73
CA GLY A 50 -20.52 9.97 5.11
C GLY A 50 -20.61 8.84 6.15
N LYS A 51 -20.19 7.62 5.81
CA LYS A 51 -20.20 6.44 6.70
C LYS A 51 -18.94 6.35 7.55
N ILE A 52 -17.83 6.88 7.06
CA ILE A 52 -16.56 7.01 7.78
C ILE A 52 -16.26 8.50 7.89
N VAL A 53 -15.97 8.96 9.11
CA VAL A 53 -15.54 10.34 9.38
C VAL A 53 -14.05 10.29 9.70
N SER A 54 -13.27 11.22 9.16
CA SER A 54 -11.87 11.35 9.57
C SER A 54 -11.81 11.75 11.05
N LEU A 55 -10.81 11.26 11.79
CA LEU A 55 -10.67 11.59 13.23
C LEU A 55 -10.46 13.08 13.47
N ASP A 56 -9.97 13.82 12.46
CA ASP A 56 -9.81 15.27 12.49
C ASP A 56 -11.14 16.03 12.40
N GLU A 57 -12.24 15.37 12.02
CA GLU A 57 -13.59 15.94 11.90
C GLU A 57 -14.50 15.62 13.10
N LEU A 58 -13.98 14.94 14.14
CA LEU A 58 -14.65 14.65 15.41
C LEU A 58 -14.22 15.61 16.53
#